data_AF-A0A067TAN2-F1
#
_entry.id   AF-A0A067TAN2-F1
#
_cell.length_a   1.000
_cell.length_b   1.000
_cell.length_c   1.000
_cell.angle_alpha   90.00
_cell.angle_beta   90.00
_cell.angle_gamma   90.00
#
_symmetry.space_group_name_H-M   'P 1'
#
loop_
_entity.id
_entity.type
_entity.pdbx_description
1 polymer ?
#
loop_
_entity_poly.entity_id
_entity_poly.type
_entity_poly.pdbx_seq_one_letter_code
_entity_poly.pdbx_strand_id
1 'polypeptide(L)'
;MKRSAHRDIIREVQDQLSKGVENVKLDTTVGKLCDRSVGWIVDAIADIDNKELIMKAFEMCRVGNFNQSQASLTSPEALAAAMVARIIHDT
;
A
#
# COMPACT_ATOMS: atom_id res chain seq x y z
N MET A 1 -18.18 -0.62 -12.68
CA MET A 1 -17.78 0.36 -11.63
C MET A 1 -16.65 -0.23 -10.81
N LYS A 2 -15.57 0.53 -10.54
CA LYS A 2 -14.53 0.11 -9.58
C LYS A 2 -15.16 -0.04 -8.19
N ARG A 3 -14.79 -1.08 -7.43
CA ARG A 3 -15.35 -1.37 -6.09
C ARG A 3 -15.17 -0.21 -5.09
N SER A 4 -14.11 0.58 -5.23
CA SER A 4 -13.84 1.74 -4.39
C SER A 4 -14.87 2.85 -4.57
N ALA A 5 -15.15 3.25 -5.80
CA ALA A 5 -16.19 4.25 -6.10
C ALA A 5 -17.60 3.79 -5.66
N HIS A 6 -17.84 2.47 -5.62
CA HIS A 6 -19.08 1.91 -5.09
C HIS A 6 -19.23 2.11 -3.58
N ARG A 7 -18.12 2.05 -2.82
CA ARG A 7 -18.09 2.31 -1.37
C ARG A 7 -18.56 3.72 -1.03
N ASP A 8 -18.07 4.71 -1.78
CA ASP A 8 -18.41 6.12 -1.54
C ASP A 8 -19.87 6.42 -1.84
N ILE A 9 -20.41 5.80 -2.89
CA ILE A 9 -21.84 5.87 -3.24
C ILE A 9 -22.68 5.23 -2.14
N ILE A 10 -22.33 4.02 -1.68
CA ILE A 10 -23.05 3.36 -0.57
C ILE A 10 -23.05 4.25 0.67
N ARG A 11 -21.90 4.81 1.03
CA ARG A 11 -21.77 5.67 2.22
C ARG A 11 -22.66 6.90 2.14
N GLU A 12 -22.68 7.56 0.99
CA GLU A 12 -23.54 8.71 0.75
C GLU A 12 -25.03 8.34 0.82
N VAL A 13 -25.42 7.24 0.18
CA VAL A 13 -26.80 6.76 0.21
C VAL A 13 -27.22 6.42 1.64
N GLN A 14 -26.38 5.73 2.41
CA GLN A 14 -26.63 5.42 3.82
C GLN A 14 -26.79 6.68 4.68
N ASP A 15 -25.97 7.71 4.44
CA ASP A 15 -26.07 8.98 5.15
C ASP A 15 -27.34 9.77 4.79
N GLN A 16 -27.80 9.70 3.54
CA GLN A 16 -29.08 10.29 3.15
C GLN A 16 -30.28 9.53 3.76
N LEU A 17 -30.22 8.20 3.76
CA LEU A 17 -31.27 7.36 4.34
C LEU A 17 -31.35 7.52 5.87
N SER A 18 -30.23 7.62 6.58
CA SER A 18 -30.23 7.85 8.03
C SER A 18 -30.84 9.19 8.43
N LYS A 19 -30.82 10.17 7.52
CA LYS A 19 -31.46 11.47 7.66
C LYS A 19 -32.94 11.49 7.26
N GLY A 20 -33.50 10.35 6.84
CA GLY A 20 -34.91 10.23 6.46
C GLY A 20 -35.27 10.84 5.11
N VAL A 21 -34.29 10.99 4.20
CA VAL A 21 -34.56 11.52 2.86
C VAL A 21 -35.32 10.48 2.02
N GLU A 22 -36.51 10.84 1.52
CA GLU A 22 -37.33 9.96 0.69
C GLU A 22 -36.77 9.74 -0.72
N ASN A 23 -36.14 10.77 -1.30
CA ASN A 23 -35.56 10.73 -2.64
C ASN A 23 -34.05 10.92 -2.58
N VAL A 24 -33.31 9.81 -2.68
CA VAL A 24 -31.85 9.80 -2.69
C VAL A 24 -31.33 10.41 -4.00
N LYS A 25 -30.44 11.40 -3.89
CA LYS A 25 -29.77 12.02 -5.04
C LYS A 25 -28.27 12.04 -4.80
N LEU A 26 -27.52 11.44 -5.73
CA LEU A 26 -26.07 11.44 -5.65
C LEU A 26 -25.50 12.81 -6.01
N ASP A 27 -24.56 13.28 -5.19
CA ASP A 27 -23.72 14.41 -5.51
C ASP A 27 -22.76 14.02 -6.64
N THR A 28 -22.97 14.68 -7.77
CA THR A 28 -22.25 14.50 -9.04
C THR A 28 -21.47 15.76 -9.43
N THR A 29 -21.28 16.69 -8.49
CA THR A 29 -20.39 17.83 -8.70
C THR A 29 -18.98 17.34 -9.04
N VAL A 30 -18.27 18.10 -9.89
CA VAL A 30 -16.93 17.71 -10.35
C VAL A 30 -15.98 17.48 -9.18
N GLY A 31 -16.02 18.35 -8.16
CA GLY A 31 -15.23 18.19 -6.93
C GLY A 31 -15.48 16.84 -6.26
N LYS A 32 -16.76 16.47 -6.06
CA LYS A 32 -17.12 15.20 -5.43
C LYS A 32 -16.67 13.99 -6.25
N LEU A 33 -16.81 14.07 -7.58
CA LEU A 33 -16.35 13.00 -8.48
C LEU A 33 -14.82 12.86 -8.48
N CYS A 34 -14.09 13.98 -8.43
CA CYS A 34 -12.64 13.99 -8.29
C CYS A 34 -12.20 13.37 -6.96
N ASP A 35 -12.82 13.76 -5.84
CA ASP A 35 -12.53 13.20 -4.52
C ASP A 35 -12.72 11.67 -4.50
N ARG A 36 -13.83 11.15 -5.02
CA ARG A 36 -14.05 9.69 -5.12
C ARG A 36 -13.06 9.00 -6.05
N SER A 37 -12.66 9.68 -7.14
CA SER A 37 -11.76 9.12 -8.14
C SER A 37 -10.32 9.01 -7.66
N VAL A 38 -9.90 9.91 -6.75
CA VAL A 38 -8.52 9.95 -6.22
C VAL A 38 -8.46 9.36 -4.81
N GLY A 39 -9.53 9.43 -4.03
CA GLY A 39 -9.59 8.97 -2.64
C GLY A 39 -9.16 7.51 -2.49
N TRP A 40 -9.56 6.63 -3.43
CA TRP A 40 -9.12 5.23 -3.39
C TRP A 40 -7.61 5.04 -3.54
N ILE A 41 -6.91 5.95 -4.24
CA ILE A 41 -5.45 5.90 -4.39
C ILE A 41 -4.81 6.31 -3.06
N VAL A 42 -5.30 7.39 -2.47
CA VAL A 42 -4.82 7.89 -1.16
C VAL A 42 -5.03 6.83 -0.08
N ASP A 43 -6.23 6.24 -0.02
CA ASP A 43 -6.55 5.15 0.90
C ASP A 43 -5.64 3.94 0.67
N ALA A 44 -5.41 3.54 -0.59
CA ALA A 44 -4.53 2.41 -0.91
C ALA A 44 -3.07 2.68 -0.51
N ILE A 45 -2.58 3.91 -0.69
CA ILE A 45 -1.23 4.28 -0.23
C ILE A 45 -1.17 4.17 1.30
N ALA A 46 -2.16 4.69 2.02
CA ALA A 46 -2.22 4.61 3.47
C ALA A 46 -2.31 3.15 3.96
N ASP A 47 -3.09 2.30 3.29
CA ASP A 47 -3.22 0.87 3.61
C ASP A 47 -1.89 0.11 3.38
N ILE A 48 -1.11 0.52 2.37
CA ILE A 48 0.21 -0.08 2.05
C ILE A 48 1.32 0.50 2.93
N ASP A 49 1.18 1.74 3.44
CA ASP A 49 2.12 2.39 4.37
C ASP A 49 2.03 1.81 5.80
N ASN A 50 1.99 0.49 5.87
CA ASN A 50 2.04 -0.27 7.09
C ASN A 50 3.47 -0.80 7.26
N LYS A 51 4.21 -0.20 8.20
CA LYS A 51 5.61 -0.53 8.48
C LYS A 51 5.84 -2.02 8.69
N GLU A 52 4.96 -2.70 9.42
CA GLU A 52 5.11 -4.14 9.71
C GLU A 52 4.97 -4.98 8.44
N LEU A 53 3.98 -4.67 7.60
CA LEU A 53 3.79 -5.35 6.31
C LEU A 53 4.96 -5.09 5.36
N ILE A 54 5.46 -3.86 5.30
CA ILE A 54 6.61 -3.48 4.47
C ILE A 54 7.85 -4.25 4.91
N MET A 55 8.17 -4.23 6.21
CA MET A 55 9.31 -4.97 6.75
C MET A 55 9.18 -6.47 6.47
N LYS A 56 7.97 -7.02 6.61
CA LYS A 56 7.71 -8.43 6.31
C LYS A 56 7.94 -8.78 4.85
N ALA A 57 7.55 -7.90 3.92
CA ALA A 57 7.78 -8.10 2.50
C ALA A 57 9.29 -8.22 2.19
N PHE A 58 10.13 -7.37 2.78
CA PHE A 58 11.59 -7.46 2.61
C PHE A 58 12.17 -8.75 3.20
N GLU A 59 11.65 -9.24 4.32
CA GLU A 59 12.05 -10.55 4.87
C GLU A 59 11.69 -11.72 3.95
N MET A 60 10.56 -11.62 3.24
CA MET A 60 10.07 -12.65 2.32
C MET A 60 10.85 -12.68 1.00
N CYS A 61 11.42 -11.56 0.58
CA CYS A 61 12.29 -11.49 -0.60
C CYS A 61 13.66 -12.10 -0.31
N ARG A 62 13.79 -13.42 -0.52
CA ARG A 62 15.01 -14.19 -0.23
C ARG A 62 15.85 -14.48 -1.47
N VAL A 63 17.17 -14.42 -1.31
CA VAL A 63 18.15 -14.92 -2.29
C VAL A 63 19.13 -15.82 -1.53
N GLY A 64 18.99 -17.13 -1.73
CA GLY A 64 19.71 -18.13 -0.94
C GLY A 64 19.37 -17.99 0.56
N ASN A 65 20.41 -17.89 1.40
CA ASN A 65 20.25 -17.78 2.85
C ASN A 65 19.89 -16.37 3.32
N PHE A 66 20.13 -15.34 2.51
CA PHE A 66 19.88 -13.95 2.85
C PHE A 66 18.49 -13.50 2.40
N ASN A 67 17.99 -12.43 3.02
CA ASN A 67 16.82 -11.70 2.54
C ASN A 67 17.12 -10.20 2.42
N GLN A 68 16.17 -9.45 1.91
CA GLN A 68 16.32 -8.00 1.70
C GLN A 68 16.04 -7.16 2.95
N SER A 69 15.82 -7.78 4.11
CA SER A 69 15.68 -7.02 5.35
C SER A 69 17.03 -6.40 5.76
N GLN A 70 16.97 -5.23 6.40
CA GLN A 70 18.18 -4.57 6.90
C GLN A 70 18.99 -5.48 7.82
N ALA A 71 18.33 -6.21 8.72
CA ALA A 71 18.98 -7.14 9.63
C ALA A 71 19.78 -8.23 8.91
N SER A 72 19.26 -8.76 7.79
CA SER A 72 19.98 -9.75 6.98
C SER A 72 21.11 -9.12 6.18
N LEU A 73 20.93 -7.90 5.64
CA LEU A 73 21.94 -7.25 4.80
C LEU A 73 23.12 -6.69 5.61
N THR A 74 22.88 -6.32 6.88
CA THR A 74 23.92 -5.86 7.79
C THR A 74 24.44 -6.96 8.72
N SER A 75 24.09 -8.23 8.49
CA SER A 75 24.60 -9.32 9.30
C SER A 75 26.10 -9.52 9.04
N PRO A 76 26.87 -10.02 10.03
CA PRO A 76 28.29 -10.31 9.84
C PRO A 76 28.55 -11.22 8.64
N GLU A 77 27.68 -12.22 8.42
CA GLU A 77 27.79 -13.17 7.31
C GLU A 77 27.56 -12.50 5.96
N ALA A 78 26.58 -11.58 5.87
CA ALA A 78 26.32 -10.83 4.65
C ALA A 78 27.46 -9.87 4.30
N LEU A 79 28.02 -9.19 5.30
CA LEU A 79 29.18 -8.31 5.14
C LEU A 79 30.43 -9.09 4.71
N ALA A 80 30.67 -10.25 5.31
CA ALA A 80 31.77 -11.14 4.90
C ALA A 80 31.60 -11.61 3.44
N ALA A 81 30.40 -12.04 3.06
CA ALA A 81 30.09 -12.47 1.70
C ALA A 81 30.28 -11.34 0.68
N ALA A 82 29.85 -10.11 1.01
CA ALA A 82 30.02 -8.94 0.15
C ALA A 82 31.51 -8.57 -0.04
N MET A 83 32.33 -8.69 1.02
CA MET A 83 33.76 -8.42 0.94
C MET A 83 34.47 -9.43 0.03
N VAL A 84 34.11 -10.72 0.13
CA VAL A 84 34.63 -11.77 -0.76
C VAL A 84 34.22 -11.53 -2.22
N ALA A 85 32.95 -11.22 -2.47
CA ALA A 85 32.45 -10.95 -3.82
C ALA A 85 33.19 -9.77 -4.48
N ARG A 86 33.50 -8.72 -3.71
CA ARG A 86 34.26 -7.57 -4.20
C ARG A 86 35.69 -7.94 -4.59
N ILE A 87 36.38 -8.74 -3.78
CA ILE A 87 37.74 -9.21 -4.09
C ILE A 87 37.74 -9.99 -5.41
N ILE A 88 36.77 -10.90 -5.61
CA ILE A 88 36.68 -11.72 -6.83
C ILE A 88 36.42 -10.87 -8.09
N HIS A 89 35.62 -9.81 -8.00
CA HIS A 89 35.34 -8.94 -9.14
C HIS A 89 36.50 -7.99 -9.50
N ASP A 90 37.34 -7.65 -8.52
CA ASP A 90 38.51 -6.79 -8.71
C ASP A 90 39.78 -7.57 -9.14
N THR A 91 39.70 -8.90 -9.32
CA THR A 91 40.79 -9.77 -9.83
C THR A 91 40.53 -10.19 -11.27
#